data_AF-A0AAW0CCJ1-F1
#
_entry.id   AF-A0AAW0CCJ1-F1
#
_cell.length_a   1.000
_cell.length_b   1.000
_cell.length_c   1.000
_cell.angle_alpha   90.00
_cell.angle_beta   90.00
_cell.angle_gamma   90.00
#
_symmetry.space_group_name_H-M   'P 1'
#
loop_
_entity.id
_entity.type
_entity.pdbx_description
1 polymer ?
#
loop_
_entity_poly.entity_id
_entity_poly.type
_entity_poly.pdbx_seq_one_letter_code
_entity_poly.pdbx_strand_id
1 'polypeptide(L)'
;MFAVYDPRSNICIPWTQLESCSDTRPPPLESPAAPLTKTVILKLPTPPATPARKKRTRLTQTGAALLKDYFYNSHITHPTEEQLEDILLGVKSIQGCRHYTLERLRRWFSDQRRIAKTTRNAPPTKINEKGASLDGCSLTGDPPATMPPDWQMDVLRNLATRYPHPSPTKLQIWASGLSMDLVDVECRLEQIALRRERKRAKKAAALSTSDTGEMAMFDATNQEMHRVPSTSLATVDTEMDLFVQFTTTTP
;
A
#
# COMPACT_ATOMS: atom_id res chain seq x y z
N MET A 1 37.80 13.07 -0.35
CA MET A 1 37.88 11.74 0.29
C MET A 1 36.45 11.28 0.54
N PHE A 2 35.98 10.26 -0.17
CA PHE A 2 34.61 9.77 -0.04
C PHE A 2 34.64 8.46 0.76
N ALA A 3 34.03 8.45 1.93
CA ALA A 3 33.82 7.26 2.74
C ALA A 3 32.32 6.91 2.67
N VAL A 4 31.99 5.66 2.38
CA VAL A 4 30.62 5.15 2.41
C VAL A 4 30.41 4.51 3.78
N TYR A 5 29.50 5.09 4.57
CA TYR A 5 29.17 4.61 5.91
C TYR A 5 28.09 3.53 5.83
N ASP A 6 28.41 2.31 6.29
CA ASP A 6 27.45 1.22 6.45
C ASP A 6 26.95 1.18 7.92
N PRO A 7 25.67 1.52 8.19
CA PRO A 7 25.14 1.62 9.55
C PRO A 7 24.98 0.28 10.26
N ARG A 8 25.20 -0.87 9.60
CA ARG A 8 25.04 -2.19 10.22
C ARG A 8 26.30 -2.75 10.86
N SER A 9 27.48 -2.34 10.40
CA SER A 9 28.75 -2.96 10.79
C SER A 9 29.56 -2.12 11.77
N ASN A 10 29.26 -0.82 11.92
CA ASN A 10 30.01 0.12 12.75
C ASN A 10 31.55 0.02 12.56
N ILE A 11 31.98 -0.34 11.35
CA ILE A 11 33.38 -0.49 10.95
C ILE A 11 33.56 0.34 9.68
N CYS A 12 34.45 1.33 9.73
CA CYS A 12 34.88 2.07 8.54
C CYS A 12 35.90 1.24 7.76
N ILE A 13 35.49 0.69 6.61
CA ILE A 13 36.40 -0.02 5.72
C ILE A 13 37.02 0.98 4.72
N PRO A 14 38.35 1.18 4.70
CA PRO A 14 39.00 2.04 3.73
C PRO A 14 38.93 1.44 2.31
N TRP A 15 38.70 2.28 1.31
CA TRP A 15 38.41 1.86 -0.08
C TRP A 15 39.57 1.15 -0.80
N THR A 16 40.75 1.11 -0.21
CA THR A 16 41.98 0.56 -0.80
C THR A 16 42.06 -0.98 -0.79
N GLN A 17 41.00 -1.70 -0.42
CA GLN A 17 41.02 -3.16 -0.31
C GLN A 17 40.12 -3.92 -1.30
N LEU A 18 39.48 -3.25 -2.27
CA LEU A 18 38.61 -3.91 -3.26
C LEU A 18 39.27 -4.29 -4.59
N GLU A 19 40.56 -3.96 -4.79
CA GLU A 19 41.29 -4.27 -6.03
C GLU A 19 42.24 -5.46 -5.85
N SER A 20 41.73 -6.62 -5.44
CA SER A 20 42.53 -7.86 -5.53
C SER A 20 41.67 -9.12 -5.43
N CYS A 21 40.76 -9.32 -6.39
CA CYS A 21 40.24 -10.66 -6.70
C CYS A 21 40.43 -10.91 -8.19
N SER A 22 41.58 -11.53 -8.45
CA SER A 22 42.10 -12.00 -9.71
C SER A 22 41.09 -12.86 -10.47
N ASP A 23 40.75 -12.38 -11.67
CA ASP A 23 40.96 -13.11 -12.92
C ASP A 23 41.22 -14.62 -12.77
N THR A 24 40.14 -15.39 -12.69
CA THR A 24 40.18 -16.85 -12.86
C THR A 24 39.59 -17.17 -14.23
N ARG A 25 40.47 -17.14 -15.23
CA ARG A 25 40.22 -17.64 -16.60
C ARG A 25 39.83 -19.12 -16.52
N PRO A 26 38.67 -19.55 -17.05
CA PRO A 26 38.40 -20.97 -17.23
C PRO A 26 39.32 -21.56 -18.31
N PRO A 27 39.84 -22.79 -18.12
CA PRO A 27 40.72 -23.43 -19.10
C PRO A 27 39.97 -23.83 -20.39
N PRO A 28 40.69 -23.93 -21.53
CA PRO A 28 40.12 -24.37 -22.80
C PRO A 28 39.85 -25.88 -22.78
N LEU A 29 38.63 -26.28 -23.12
CA LEU A 29 38.26 -27.69 -23.29
C LEU A 29 38.67 -28.17 -24.68
N GLU A 30 39.71 -28.99 -24.74
CA GLU A 30 40.07 -29.82 -25.88
C GLU A 30 39.16 -31.06 -26.00
N SER A 31 38.87 -31.37 -27.26
CA SER A 31 38.17 -32.52 -27.88
C SER A 31 38.72 -33.89 -27.43
N PRO A 32 38.00 -35.04 -27.56
CA PRO A 32 37.93 -35.70 -28.88
C PRO A 32 36.69 -36.60 -29.18
N ALA A 33 36.46 -36.77 -30.48
CA ALA A 33 36.14 -37.98 -31.24
C ALA A 33 35.05 -38.99 -30.79
N ALA A 34 34.18 -39.31 -31.76
CA ALA A 34 33.11 -40.31 -31.78
C ALA A 34 33.56 -41.77 -31.49
N PRO A 35 32.60 -42.71 -31.30
CA PRO A 35 32.21 -43.49 -32.48
C PRO A 35 30.70 -43.77 -32.62
N LEU A 36 30.33 -43.90 -33.90
CA LEU A 36 29.06 -44.45 -34.40
C LEU A 36 28.79 -45.86 -33.85
N THR A 37 27.60 -46.08 -33.31
CA THR A 37 26.93 -47.39 -33.35
C THR A 37 25.50 -47.21 -33.83
N LYS A 38 25.26 -47.71 -35.05
CA LYS A 38 24.00 -47.67 -35.78
C LYS A 38 23.14 -48.87 -35.35
N THR A 39 22.32 -48.70 -34.32
CA THR A 39 21.36 -49.71 -33.87
C THR A 39 19.99 -49.41 -34.47
N VAL A 40 19.67 -50.08 -35.56
CA VAL A 40 18.35 -50.06 -36.20
C VAL A 40 17.40 -50.91 -35.36
N ILE A 41 16.72 -50.28 -34.41
CA ILE A 41 15.55 -50.87 -33.72
C ILE A 41 14.32 -50.39 -34.49
N LEU A 42 13.69 -51.32 -35.22
CA LEU A 42 12.37 -51.16 -35.80
C LEU A 42 11.36 -51.01 -34.65
N LYS A 43 11.13 -49.75 -34.26
CA LYS A 43 10.19 -49.35 -33.21
C LYS A 43 8.79 -49.30 -33.82
N LEU A 44 7.96 -50.26 -33.40
CA LEU A 44 6.53 -50.33 -33.69
C LEU A 44 5.85 -48.98 -33.41
N PRO A 45 4.99 -48.44 -34.29
CA PRO A 45 4.35 -47.14 -34.14
C PRO A 45 3.44 -47.15 -32.91
N THR A 46 3.98 -46.71 -31.78
CA THR A 46 3.22 -46.45 -30.57
C THR A 46 2.45 -45.15 -30.81
N PRO A 47 1.12 -45.12 -30.58
CA PRO A 47 0.33 -43.91 -30.78
C PRO A 47 0.97 -42.74 -30.01
N PRO A 48 1.02 -41.53 -30.60
CA PRO A 48 1.73 -40.40 -30.01
C PRO A 48 1.14 -40.12 -28.63
N ALA A 49 1.94 -40.38 -27.59
CA ALA A 49 1.59 -40.06 -26.23
C ALA A 49 1.26 -38.56 -26.17
N THR A 50 0.02 -38.23 -25.81
CA THR A 50 -0.43 -36.86 -25.69
C THR A 50 0.51 -36.12 -24.72
N PRO A 51 1.04 -34.94 -25.11
CA PRO A 51 2.05 -34.25 -24.31
C PRO A 51 1.44 -33.91 -22.94
N ALA A 52 1.98 -34.53 -21.89
CA ALA A 52 1.55 -34.26 -20.53
C ALA A 52 1.65 -32.76 -20.26
N ARG A 53 0.53 -32.13 -19.91
CA ARG A 53 0.47 -30.69 -19.62
C ARG A 53 1.42 -30.38 -18.47
N LYS A 54 2.46 -29.57 -18.73
CA LYS A 54 3.39 -29.11 -17.69
C LYS A 54 2.59 -28.43 -16.58
N LYS A 55 2.68 -28.96 -15.35
CA LYS A 55 2.03 -28.36 -14.18
C LYS A 55 2.54 -26.92 -14.03
N ARG A 56 1.62 -25.95 -14.01
CA ARG A 56 1.98 -24.54 -13.81
C ARG A 56 2.57 -24.39 -12.41
N THR A 57 3.83 -23.98 -12.32
CA THR A 57 4.48 -23.69 -11.03
C THR A 57 3.77 -22.51 -10.40
N ARG A 58 3.17 -22.73 -9.23
CA ARG A 58 2.49 -21.69 -8.46
C ARG A 58 3.54 -20.90 -7.66
N LEU A 59 3.32 -19.59 -7.53
CA LEU A 59 4.11 -18.75 -6.63
C LEU A 59 3.88 -19.22 -5.19
N THR A 60 4.93 -19.21 -4.37
CA THR A 60 4.79 -19.50 -2.93
C THR A 60 3.90 -18.46 -2.27
N GLN A 61 3.31 -18.80 -1.12
CA GLN A 61 2.45 -17.88 -0.38
C GLN A 61 3.21 -16.61 0.04
N THR A 62 4.46 -16.74 0.48
CA THR A 62 5.35 -15.62 0.82
C THR A 62 5.66 -14.74 -0.38
N GLY A 63 5.96 -15.33 -1.53
CA GLY A 63 6.17 -14.55 -2.77
C GLY A 63 4.91 -13.82 -3.21
N ALA A 64 3.74 -14.45 -3.07
CA ALA A 64 2.46 -13.82 -3.38
C ALA A 64 2.12 -12.68 -2.42
N ALA A 65 2.42 -12.82 -1.14
CA ALA A 65 2.23 -11.77 -0.14
C ALA A 65 3.10 -10.53 -0.45
N LEU A 66 4.37 -10.74 -0.79
CA LEU A 66 5.28 -9.66 -1.18
C LEU A 66 4.76 -8.91 -2.42
N LEU A 67 4.29 -9.61 -3.46
CA LEU A 67 3.73 -8.95 -4.63
C LEU A 67 2.45 -8.16 -4.32
N LYS A 68 1.60 -8.68 -3.43
CA LYS A 68 0.41 -7.96 -2.96
C LYS A 68 0.79 -6.70 -2.18
N ASP A 69 1.81 -6.76 -1.35
CA ASP A 69 2.31 -5.61 -0.59
C ASP A 69 2.73 -4.46 -1.53
N TYR A 70 3.54 -4.76 -2.55
CA TYR A 70 3.90 -3.75 -3.57
C TYR A 70 2.69 -3.17 -4.31
N PHE A 71 1.68 -3.99 -4.62
CA PHE A 71 0.52 -3.55 -5.39
C PHE A 71 -0.47 -2.72 -4.54
N TYR A 72 -0.83 -3.22 -3.36
CA TYR A 72 -1.88 -2.64 -2.52
C TYR A 72 -1.36 -1.62 -1.53
N ASN A 73 -0.20 -1.86 -0.91
CA ASN A 73 0.33 -1.01 0.17
C ASN A 73 1.25 0.09 -0.40
N SER A 74 2.10 -0.24 -1.37
CA SER A 74 2.97 0.75 -2.03
C SER A 74 2.30 1.47 -3.21
N HIS A 75 1.06 1.10 -3.55
CA HIS A 75 0.28 1.64 -4.68
C HIS A 75 0.97 1.56 -6.05
N ILE A 76 1.94 0.65 -6.23
CA ILE A 76 2.66 0.48 -7.50
C ILE A 76 1.84 -0.43 -8.42
N THR A 77 0.93 0.18 -9.18
CA THR A 77 0.04 -0.56 -10.10
C THR A 77 0.64 -0.75 -11.50
N HIS A 78 1.54 0.14 -11.91
CA HIS A 78 2.21 0.16 -13.22
C HIS A 78 3.72 0.34 -13.02
N PRO A 79 4.42 -0.70 -12.54
CA PRO A 79 5.86 -0.59 -12.28
C PRO A 79 6.65 -0.31 -13.56
N THR A 80 7.69 0.50 -13.45
CA THR A 80 8.70 0.68 -14.51
C THR A 80 9.53 -0.59 -14.70
N GLU A 81 10.35 -0.65 -15.75
CA GLU A 81 11.24 -1.81 -15.99
C GLU A 81 12.24 -2.00 -14.85
N GLU A 82 12.87 -0.92 -14.39
CA GLU A 82 13.78 -0.93 -13.23
C GLU A 82 13.07 -1.44 -11.95
N GLN A 83 11.85 -0.96 -11.68
CA GLN A 83 11.07 -1.42 -10.53
C GLN A 83 10.68 -2.90 -10.63
N LEU A 84 10.41 -3.40 -11.85
CA LEU A 84 10.14 -4.82 -12.06
C LEU A 84 11.37 -5.68 -11.79
N GLU A 85 12.56 -5.21 -12.12
CA GLU A 85 13.81 -5.90 -11.83
C GLU A 85 14.08 -5.98 -10.33
N ASP A 86 13.88 -4.87 -9.61
CA ASP A 86 14.00 -4.84 -8.14
C ASP A 86 13.00 -5.77 -7.45
N ILE A 87 11.73 -5.73 -7.86
CA ILE A 87 10.70 -6.63 -7.33
C ILE A 87 11.06 -8.09 -7.66
N LEU A 88 11.57 -8.36 -8.86
CA LEU A 88 11.98 -9.71 -9.25
C LEU A 88 13.16 -10.21 -8.40
N LEU A 89 14.12 -9.35 -8.10
CA LEU A 89 15.23 -9.68 -7.21
C LEU A 89 14.72 -10.04 -5.81
N GLY A 90 13.80 -9.24 -5.28
CA GLY A 90 13.09 -9.52 -4.03
C GLY A 90 12.37 -10.88 -4.05
N VAL A 91 11.60 -11.17 -5.09
CA VAL A 91 10.88 -12.45 -5.23
C VAL A 91 11.86 -13.63 -5.37
N LYS A 92 12.95 -13.48 -6.13
CA LYS A 92 13.94 -14.55 -6.33
C LYS A 92 14.75 -14.87 -5.07
N SER A 93 14.89 -13.92 -4.16
CA SER A 93 15.54 -14.14 -2.86
C SER A 93 14.76 -15.12 -1.97
N ILE A 94 13.44 -15.26 -2.17
CA ILE A 94 12.58 -16.18 -1.43
C ILE A 94 12.82 -17.62 -1.89
N GLN A 95 13.00 -18.54 -0.93
CA GLN A 95 13.16 -19.96 -1.21
C GLN A 95 11.95 -20.52 -1.98
N GLY A 96 12.21 -21.23 -3.09
CA GLY A 96 11.17 -21.78 -3.96
C GLY A 96 10.71 -20.86 -5.10
N CYS A 97 11.10 -19.58 -5.12
CA CYS A 97 10.69 -18.60 -6.14
C CYS A 97 11.76 -18.26 -7.19
N ARG A 98 12.91 -18.95 -7.18
CA ARG A 98 14.04 -18.67 -8.09
C ARG A 98 13.72 -18.74 -9.58
N HIS A 99 12.73 -19.54 -9.95
CA HIS A 99 12.31 -19.78 -11.33
C HIS A 99 11.32 -18.72 -11.86
N TYR A 100 11.03 -17.68 -11.08
CA TYR A 100 10.15 -16.59 -11.52
C TYR A 100 10.86 -15.69 -12.53
N THR A 101 10.11 -15.22 -13.54
CA THR A 101 10.63 -14.41 -14.65
C THR A 101 9.93 -13.05 -14.71
N LEU A 102 10.57 -12.05 -15.33
CA LEU A 102 9.98 -10.73 -15.56
C LEU A 102 8.63 -10.82 -16.28
N GLU A 103 8.51 -11.72 -17.27
CA GLU A 103 7.26 -11.93 -18.01
C GLU A 103 6.12 -12.40 -17.09
N ARG A 104 6.39 -13.35 -16.18
CA ARG A 104 5.40 -13.81 -15.19
C ARG A 104 4.99 -12.69 -14.24
N LEU A 105 5.95 -11.85 -13.85
CA LEU A 105 5.71 -10.69 -12.99
C LEU A 105 4.82 -9.66 -13.69
N ARG A 106 5.15 -9.27 -14.93
CA ARG A 106 4.33 -8.38 -15.77
C ARG A 106 2.90 -8.90 -15.92
N ARG A 107 2.76 -10.20 -16.19
CA ARG A 107 1.47 -10.87 -16.30
C ARG A 107 0.69 -10.82 -14.98
N TRP A 108 1.35 -11.05 -13.85
CA TRP A 108 0.73 -10.97 -12.54
C TRP A 108 0.16 -9.57 -12.26
N PHE A 109 0.93 -8.50 -12.50
CA PHE A 109 0.44 -7.12 -12.36
C PHE A 109 -0.74 -6.81 -13.30
N SER A 110 -0.70 -7.32 -14.53
CA SER A 110 -1.81 -7.18 -15.48
C SER A 110 -3.08 -7.88 -14.99
N ASP A 111 -2.96 -9.11 -14.48
CA ASP A 111 -4.07 -9.87 -13.92
C ASP A 111 -4.66 -9.17 -12.69
N GLN A 112 -3.83 -8.63 -11.79
CA GLN A 112 -4.31 -7.87 -10.62
C GLN A 112 -5.06 -6.60 -11.02
N ARG A 113 -4.54 -5.82 -12.00
CA ARG A 113 -5.27 -4.65 -12.52
C ARG A 113 -6.61 -5.04 -13.13
N ARG A 114 -6.68 -6.17 -13.84
CA ARG A 114 -7.95 -6.68 -14.37
C ARG A 114 -8.92 -7.00 -13.24
N ILE A 115 -8.46 -7.71 -12.20
CA ILE A 115 -9.27 -8.04 -11.02
C ILE A 115 -9.77 -6.77 -10.31
N ALA A 116 -8.90 -5.77 -10.11
CA ALA A 116 -9.26 -4.50 -9.49
C ALA A 116 -10.31 -3.71 -10.31
N LYS A 117 -10.24 -3.77 -11.65
CA LYS A 117 -11.27 -3.18 -12.51
C LYS A 117 -12.59 -3.93 -12.43
N THR A 118 -12.54 -5.26 -12.44
CA THR A 118 -13.75 -6.09 -12.34
C THR A 118 -14.45 -5.90 -11.01
N THR A 119 -13.71 -5.84 -9.90
CA THR A 119 -14.28 -5.63 -8.56
C THR A 119 -14.92 -4.25 -8.39
N ARG A 120 -14.38 -3.21 -9.04
CA ARG A 120 -14.97 -1.86 -9.01
C ARG A 120 -16.26 -1.73 -9.82
N ASN A 121 -16.36 -2.45 -10.94
CA ASN A 121 -17.49 -2.36 -11.86
C ASN A 121 -18.53 -3.47 -11.66
N ALA A 122 -18.21 -4.49 -10.86
CA ALA A 122 -19.18 -5.51 -10.51
C ALA A 122 -20.31 -4.80 -9.74
N PRO A 123 -21.58 -4.90 -10.20
CA PRO A 123 -22.70 -4.52 -9.36
C PRO A 123 -22.54 -5.27 -8.03
N PRO A 124 -22.83 -4.64 -6.87
CA PRO A 124 -22.68 -5.26 -5.55
C PRO A 124 -23.44 -6.57 -5.60
N THR A 125 -22.71 -7.64 -5.86
CA THR A 125 -23.30 -8.92 -6.19
C THR A 125 -23.79 -9.36 -4.84
N LYS A 126 -25.12 -9.43 -4.67
CA LYS A 126 -25.76 -9.86 -3.44
C LYS A 126 -25.05 -11.13 -3.00
N ILE A 127 -24.14 -10.99 -2.05
CA ILE A 127 -23.28 -12.05 -1.60
C ILE A 127 -24.26 -12.93 -0.85
N ASN A 128 -24.65 -14.04 -1.44
CA ASN A 128 -25.46 -15.02 -0.74
C ASN A 128 -24.64 -15.40 0.49
N GLU A 129 -25.08 -14.93 1.66
CA GLU A 129 -24.41 -15.03 2.97
C GLU A 129 -24.20 -16.48 3.45
N LYS A 130 -24.54 -17.47 2.63
CA LYS A 130 -24.34 -18.89 2.90
C LYS A 130 -23.07 -19.40 2.21
N GLY A 131 -21.94 -19.30 2.91
CA GLY A 131 -20.95 -20.37 2.83
C GLY A 131 -19.59 -20.10 2.19
N ALA A 132 -19.07 -18.87 2.25
CA ALA A 132 -17.64 -18.64 2.03
C ALA A 132 -17.11 -17.59 3.01
N SER A 133 -17.04 -18.01 4.28
CA SER A 133 -16.21 -17.36 5.30
C SER A 133 -14.76 -17.50 4.88
N LEU A 134 -14.23 -16.48 4.21
CA LEU A 134 -12.81 -16.18 4.21
C LEU A 134 -12.60 -15.13 5.30
N ASP A 135 -12.51 -15.66 6.52
CA ASP A 135 -12.02 -14.96 7.69
C ASP A 135 -10.65 -14.34 7.39
N GLY A 136 -10.54 -13.05 7.73
CA GLY A 136 -9.32 -12.28 7.59
C GLY A 136 -9.44 -10.80 7.96
N CYS A 137 -10.65 -10.33 8.27
CA CYS A 137 -10.93 -9.17 9.13
C CYS A 137 -12.43 -9.18 9.48
N SER A 138 -12.95 -10.32 9.94
CA SER A 138 -14.25 -10.31 10.61
C SER A 138 -14.01 -9.73 12.00
N LEU A 139 -14.46 -8.49 12.17
CA LEU A 139 -14.77 -7.85 13.45
C LEU A 139 -15.93 -8.59 14.17
N THR A 140 -15.84 -9.92 14.26
CA THR A 140 -16.73 -10.82 15.01
C THR A 140 -16.02 -11.44 16.21
N GLY A 141 -14.76 -11.07 16.47
CA GLY A 141 -14.31 -11.01 17.85
C GLY A 141 -15.22 -10.03 18.56
N ASP A 142 -15.75 -10.43 19.71
CA ASP A 142 -16.59 -9.58 20.57
C ASP A 142 -16.06 -8.14 20.50
N PRO A 143 -16.92 -7.15 20.21
CA PRO A 143 -16.47 -5.76 20.14
C PRO A 143 -15.64 -5.52 21.40
N PRO A 144 -14.38 -5.05 21.30
CA PRO A 144 -13.53 -4.91 22.47
C PRO A 144 -14.34 -4.14 23.50
N ALA A 145 -14.70 -4.84 24.58
CA ALA A 145 -15.84 -4.46 25.44
C ALA A 145 -15.63 -3.12 26.14
N THR A 146 -14.43 -2.56 25.99
CA THR A 146 -14.02 -1.29 26.55
C THR A 146 -13.74 -0.34 25.40
N MET A 147 -14.68 0.59 25.15
CA MET A 147 -14.36 1.77 24.35
C MET A 147 -13.14 2.45 24.98
N PRO A 148 -12.07 2.76 24.21
CA PRO A 148 -10.93 3.46 24.74
C PRO A 148 -11.39 4.80 25.34
N PRO A 149 -10.84 5.23 26.48
CA PRO A 149 -11.12 6.53 27.08
C PRO A 149 -11.07 7.67 26.06
N ASP A 150 -11.94 8.67 26.22
CA ASP A 150 -12.07 9.78 25.26
C ASP A 150 -10.74 10.49 24.97
N TRP A 151 -9.86 10.61 25.97
CA TRP A 151 -8.54 11.21 25.81
C TRP A 151 -7.65 10.45 24.82
N GLN A 152 -7.73 9.11 24.76
CA GLN A 152 -6.96 8.30 23.81
C GLN A 152 -7.44 8.59 22.38
N MET A 153 -8.76 8.74 22.21
CA MET A 153 -9.35 9.07 20.91
C MET A 153 -8.99 10.48 20.46
N ASP A 154 -8.83 11.43 21.38
CA ASP A 154 -8.37 12.80 21.04
C ASP A 154 -6.89 12.83 20.66
N VAL A 155 -6.04 12.07 21.36
CA VAL A 155 -4.64 11.90 20.98
C VAL A 155 -4.53 11.27 19.59
N LEU A 156 -5.27 10.19 19.31
CA LEU A 156 -5.29 9.57 17.98
C LEU A 156 -5.79 10.53 16.89
N ARG A 157 -6.84 11.32 17.16
CA ARG A 157 -7.32 12.34 16.20
C ARG A 157 -6.25 13.40 15.91
N ASN A 158 -5.52 13.85 16.92
CA ASN A 158 -4.43 14.82 16.76
C ASN A 158 -3.28 14.22 15.95
N LEU A 159 -2.86 12.99 16.27
CA LEU A 159 -1.82 12.26 15.54
C LEU A 159 -2.21 12.03 14.07
N ALA A 160 -3.44 11.60 13.81
CA ALA A 160 -3.98 11.41 12.46
C ALA A 160 -4.14 12.71 11.66
N THR A 161 -4.16 13.87 12.33
CA THR A 161 -4.14 15.17 11.65
C THR A 161 -2.73 15.53 11.19
N ARG A 162 -1.72 15.25 12.02
CA ARG A 162 -0.32 15.55 11.72
C ARG A 162 0.31 14.54 10.75
N TYR A 163 -0.12 13.28 10.82
CA TYR A 163 0.40 12.18 10.01
C TYR A 163 -0.75 11.40 9.39
N PRO A 164 -1.23 11.78 8.19
CA PRO A 164 -2.34 11.09 7.54
C PRO A 164 -1.97 9.68 7.07
N HIS A 165 -0.68 9.42 6.84
CA HIS A 165 -0.14 8.12 6.44
C HIS A 165 1.04 7.74 7.34
N PRO A 166 0.77 7.34 8.60
CA PRO A 166 1.84 6.94 9.51
C PRO A 166 2.55 5.68 9.01
N SER A 167 3.86 5.61 9.17
CA SER A 167 4.62 4.39 8.89
C SER A 167 4.31 3.30 9.93
N PRO A 168 4.52 2.00 9.62
CA PRO A 168 4.28 0.91 10.56
C PRO A 168 4.99 1.07 11.91
N THR A 169 6.22 1.59 11.89
CA THR A 169 6.98 1.89 13.10
C THR A 169 6.31 2.95 13.97
N LYS A 170 5.71 3.99 13.36
CA LYS A 170 4.96 5.02 14.10
C LYS A 170 3.68 4.44 14.71
N LEU A 171 3.01 3.55 13.99
CA LEU A 171 1.80 2.87 14.49
C LEU A 171 2.12 2.04 15.74
N GLN A 172 3.24 1.31 15.75
CA GLN A 172 3.71 0.60 16.95
C GLN A 172 4.01 1.54 18.12
N ILE A 173 4.69 2.66 17.87
CA ILE A 173 4.96 3.66 18.92
C ILE A 173 3.65 4.20 19.51
N TRP A 174 2.65 4.47 18.66
CA TRP A 174 1.34 4.95 19.12
C TRP A 174 0.57 3.89 19.90
N ALA A 175 0.56 2.65 19.42
CA ALA A 175 -0.05 1.52 20.11
C ALA A 175 0.54 1.34 21.51
N SER A 176 1.87 1.33 21.63
CA SER A 176 2.55 1.26 22.93
C SER A 176 2.26 2.47 23.82
N GLY A 177 2.28 3.70 23.26
CA GLY A 177 2.02 4.93 24.04
C GLY A 177 0.58 5.07 24.53
N LEU A 178 -0.38 4.48 23.80
CA LEU A 178 -1.80 4.51 24.15
C LEU A 178 -2.25 3.27 24.92
N SER A 179 -1.37 2.28 25.11
CA SER A 179 -1.75 0.96 25.66
C SER A 179 -2.92 0.33 24.89
N MET A 180 -2.86 0.41 23.55
CA MET A 180 -3.85 -0.16 22.64
C MET A 180 -3.17 -1.20 21.74
N ASP A 181 -3.94 -2.19 21.28
CA ASP A 181 -3.44 -3.12 20.29
C ASP A 181 -3.21 -2.41 18.94
N LEU A 182 -2.18 -2.87 18.21
CA LEU A 182 -1.84 -2.32 16.90
C LEU A 182 -3.02 -2.37 15.93
N VAL A 183 -3.76 -3.48 15.95
CA VAL A 183 -4.96 -3.70 15.13
C VAL A 183 -6.06 -2.68 15.47
N ASP A 184 -6.25 -2.38 16.76
CA ASP A 184 -7.23 -1.38 17.19
C ASP A 184 -6.82 0.03 16.74
N VAL A 185 -5.53 0.38 16.85
CA VAL A 185 -5.03 1.66 16.38
C VAL A 185 -5.23 1.82 14.87
N GLU A 186 -4.89 0.80 14.08
CA GLU A 186 -5.12 0.78 12.63
C GLU A 186 -6.59 0.94 12.27
N CYS A 187 -7.46 0.13 12.91
CA CYS A 187 -8.90 0.18 12.71
C CYS A 187 -9.48 1.58 13.03
N ARG A 188 -9.04 2.20 14.13
CA ARG A 188 -9.49 3.55 14.51
C ARG A 188 -9.00 4.63 13.57
N LEU A 189 -7.77 4.53 13.05
CA LEU A 189 -7.26 5.48 12.06
C LEU A 189 -8.04 5.41 10.76
N GLU A 190 -8.37 4.20 10.29
CA GLU A 190 -9.23 4.00 9.12
C GLU A 190 -10.63 4.59 9.35
N GLN A 191 -11.21 4.37 10.54
CA GLN A 191 -12.49 4.95 10.92
C GLN A 191 -12.48 6.49 10.96
N ILE A 192 -11.36 7.10 11.41
CA ILE A 192 -11.16 8.56 11.41
C ILE A 192 -11.08 9.08 9.97
N ALA A 193 -10.31 8.42 9.10
CA ALA A 193 -10.17 8.79 7.69
C ALA A 193 -11.52 8.75 6.97
N LEU A 194 -12.28 7.65 7.13
CA LEU A 194 -13.59 7.47 6.52
C LEU A 194 -14.61 8.52 6.99
N ARG A 195 -14.58 8.90 8.28
CA ARG A 195 -15.42 10.01 8.80
C ARG A 195 -15.05 11.35 8.18
N ARG A 196 -13.76 11.61 7.93
CA ARG A 196 -13.30 12.85 7.27
C ARG A 196 -13.75 12.91 5.82
N GLU A 197 -13.64 11.80 5.09
CA GLU A 197 -14.12 11.71 3.71
C GLU A 197 -15.61 11.94 3.61
N ARG A 198 -16.42 11.33 4.49
CA ARG A 198 -17.87 11.58 4.57
C ARG A 198 -18.18 13.05 4.84
N LYS A 199 -17.43 13.71 5.74
CA LYS A 199 -17.60 15.15 6.01
C LYS A 199 -17.22 16.01 4.80
N ARG A 200 -16.15 15.67 4.08
CA ARG A 200 -15.75 16.35 2.84
C ARG A 200 -16.78 16.16 1.74
N ALA A 201 -17.29 14.95 1.54
CA ALA A 201 -18.35 14.65 0.58
C ALA A 201 -19.63 15.43 0.90
N LYS A 202 -20.04 15.47 2.18
CA LYS A 202 -21.20 16.26 2.63
C LYS A 202 -21.00 17.76 2.40
N LYS A 203 -19.80 18.28 2.67
CA LYS A 203 -19.46 19.70 2.41
C LYS A 203 -19.45 20.02 0.91
N ALA A 204 -18.90 19.13 0.09
CA ALA A 204 -18.89 19.27 -1.36
C ALA A 204 -20.31 19.25 -1.94
N ALA A 205 -21.17 18.36 -1.45
CA ALA A 205 -22.59 18.34 -1.81
C ALA A 205 -23.31 19.64 -1.42
N ALA A 206 -23.06 20.16 -0.22
CA ALA A 206 -23.65 21.42 0.24
C ALA A 206 -23.20 22.63 -0.60
N LEU A 207 -21.93 22.67 -1.02
CA LEU A 207 -21.41 23.72 -1.90
C LEU A 207 -22.01 23.62 -3.31
N SER A 208 -22.18 22.40 -3.82
CA SER A 208 -22.84 22.15 -5.11
C SER A 208 -24.32 22.54 -5.11
N THR A 209 -25.02 22.46 -3.97
CA THR A 209 -26.43 22.86 -3.88
C THR A 209 -26.62 24.37 -3.69
N SER A 210 -25.57 25.11 -3.29
CA SER A 210 -25.65 26.56 -3.05
C SER A 210 -25.65 27.38 -4.34
N ASP A 211 -25.09 26.84 -5.44
CA ASP A 211 -24.92 27.59 -6.70
C ASP A 211 -26.14 27.48 -7.63
N THR A 212 -27.12 26.64 -7.30
CA THR A 212 -28.35 26.43 -8.11
C THR A 212 -29.58 27.12 -7.50
N GLY A 213 -29.41 27.87 -6.41
CA GLY A 213 -30.51 28.38 -5.58
C GLY A 213 -30.86 29.86 -5.74
N GLU A 214 -30.10 30.66 -6.49
CA GLU A 214 -30.28 32.13 -6.53
C GLU A 214 -30.62 32.66 -7.95
N MET A 215 -31.40 31.91 -8.72
CA MET A 215 -31.87 32.37 -10.04
C MET A 215 -33.34 32.07 -10.35
N ALA A 216 -34.13 31.72 -9.33
CA ALA A 216 -35.56 31.54 -9.47
C ALA A 216 -36.30 32.15 -8.28
N MET A 217 -36.40 33.49 -8.21
CA MET A 217 -37.49 34.26 -7.57
C MET A 217 -37.25 35.78 -7.57
N PHE A 218 -36.66 36.34 -8.63
CA PHE A 218 -36.61 37.80 -8.81
C PHE A 218 -37.32 38.22 -10.10
N ASP A 219 -38.59 37.82 -10.22
CA ASP A 219 -39.55 38.45 -11.13
C ASP A 219 -40.98 38.19 -10.63
N ALA A 220 -41.30 38.78 -9.47
CA ALA A 220 -42.65 39.21 -9.10
C ALA A 220 -42.65 39.68 -7.64
N THR A 221 -42.32 40.95 -7.41
CA THR A 221 -43.14 41.90 -6.62
C THR A 221 -42.35 43.17 -6.38
N ASN A 222 -42.56 44.08 -7.34
CA ASN A 222 -42.62 45.50 -7.05
C ASN A 222 -43.59 45.72 -5.86
N GLN A 223 -43.27 46.68 -4.99
CA GLN A 223 -44.14 47.27 -3.95
C GLN A 223 -44.10 46.60 -2.57
N GLU A 224 -43.25 47.11 -1.67
CA GLU A 224 -43.69 47.71 -0.40
C GLU A 224 -42.53 48.52 0.19
N MET A 225 -42.76 49.82 0.39
CA MET A 225 -41.82 50.76 1.00
C MET A 225 -41.68 50.51 2.51
N HIS A 226 -40.56 51.01 3.05
CA HIS A 226 -40.26 51.24 4.47
C HIS A 226 -39.77 50.06 5.32
N ARG A 227 -38.44 49.97 5.48
CA ARG A 227 -37.84 49.99 6.81
C ARG A 227 -36.36 50.41 6.79
N VAL A 228 -36.07 51.32 7.70
CA VAL A 228 -34.84 52.07 7.92
C VAL A 228 -33.71 51.15 8.41
N PRO A 229 -32.44 51.37 8.02
CA PRO A 229 -31.30 50.62 8.56
C PRO A 229 -30.88 51.20 9.92
N SER A 230 -30.73 50.36 10.93
CA SER A 230 -29.94 50.66 12.12
C SER A 230 -28.71 49.75 12.15
N THR A 231 -27.58 50.38 11.85
CA THR A 231 -26.21 49.93 12.06
C THR A 231 -25.93 49.74 13.55
N SER A 232 -25.33 48.61 13.93
CA SER A 232 -24.42 48.60 15.08
C SER A 232 -23.21 47.72 14.78
N LEU A 233 -22.07 48.38 14.58
CA LEU A 233 -20.74 47.81 14.69
C LEU A 233 -20.53 47.23 16.10
N ALA A 234 -20.03 46.01 16.19
CA ALA A 234 -19.31 45.54 17.37
C ALA A 234 -18.06 44.80 16.90
N THR A 235 -16.98 45.56 16.79
CA THR A 235 -15.60 45.09 16.73
C THR A 235 -15.26 44.48 18.08
N VAL A 236 -14.88 43.21 18.12
CA VAL A 236 -14.20 42.65 19.30
C VAL A 236 -12.90 42.03 18.83
N ASP A 237 -11.86 42.82 19.03
CA ASP A 237 -10.45 42.42 19.06
C ASP A 237 -10.26 41.33 20.11
N THR A 238 -9.58 40.24 19.75
CA THR A 238 -9.01 39.33 20.75
C THR A 238 -7.71 38.76 20.22
N GLU A 239 -6.65 39.55 20.37
CA GLU A 239 -5.28 39.06 20.48
C GLU A 239 -5.17 38.13 21.70
N MET A 240 -4.71 36.90 21.49
CA MET A 240 -4.10 36.09 22.54
C MET A 240 -2.77 35.56 22.00
N ASP A 241 -1.73 36.35 22.25
CA ASP A 241 -0.34 35.95 22.21
C ASP A 241 -0.11 34.79 23.19
N LEU A 242 0.30 33.62 22.67
CA LEU A 242 0.80 32.50 23.48
C LEU A 242 2.19 32.15 22.99
N PHE A 243 3.15 32.94 23.46
CA PHE A 243 4.58 32.68 23.43
C PHE A 243 4.88 31.52 24.40
N VAL A 244 5.17 30.33 23.87
CA VAL A 244 5.71 29.22 24.67
C VAL A 244 7.20 29.11 24.40
N GLN A 245 8.01 29.57 25.35
CA GLN A 245 9.46 29.33 25.37
C GLN A 245 9.72 27.91 25.89
N PHE A 246 10.30 27.04 25.05
CA PHE A 246 10.87 25.77 25.48
C PHE A 246 12.37 25.97 25.75
N THR A 247 12.77 25.97 27.02
CA THR A 247 14.17 25.88 27.43
C THR A 247 14.60 24.41 27.43
N THR A 248 15.49 24.03 26.52
CA THR A 248 16.18 22.74 26.56
C THR A 248 17.34 22.81 27.56
N THR A 249 17.27 22.02 28.63
CA THR A 249 18.40 21.71 29.50
C THR A 249 18.80 20.26 29.25
N THR A 250 20.03 20.06 28.80
CA THR A 250 20.63 18.74 28.54
C THR A 250 21.83 18.59 29.48
N PRO A 251 21.96 17.48 30.24
CA PRO A 251 23.23 17.04 30.81
C PRO A 251 24.03 16.18 29.82
#